data_AF-A0A9D4TSF6-F1
#
_entry.id   AF-A0A9D4TSF6-F1
#
_cell.length_a   1.000
_cell.length_b   1.000
_cell.length_c   1.000
_cell.angle_alpha   90.00
_cell.angle_beta   90.00
_cell.angle_gamma   90.00
#
_symmetry.space_group_name_H-M   'P 1'
#
loop_
_entity.id
_entity.type
_entity.pdbx_description
1 polymer ?
#
loop_
_entity_poly.entity_id
_entity_poly.type
_entity_poly.pdbx_seq_one_letter_code
_entity_poly.pdbx_strand_id
1 'polypeptide(L)'
;MYVCVCLRCAAPSDRILPCNRLGGEVESCTDMTEEFDPTLDSPARNALRVYSHCLQKGWQMGGVIGCAVVAPIVLYRRRGAANVTPALVNAVYRTVLSTTAVSVALCAARLASSPDFKAGVEDRAYRLHYNQGQNRVDLFSKVGTAVGGTAALLFLPASAAAVVSAGAAGAAFGVLAHIASAPKSQS
;
A
#
# COMPACT_ATOMS: atom_id res chain seq x y z
N MET A 1 7.72 16.56 13.95
CA MET A 1 8.98 16.71 13.17
C MET A 1 8.61 16.47 11.71
N TYR A 2 8.32 17.53 10.96
CA TYR A 2 8.04 17.42 9.53
C TYR A 2 9.38 17.27 8.82
N VAL A 3 9.73 16.04 8.44
CA VAL A 3 10.81 15.84 7.47
C VAL A 3 10.22 16.25 6.12
N CYS A 4 10.49 17.48 5.72
CA CYS A 4 10.27 17.93 4.36
C CYS A 4 11.22 17.10 3.48
N VAL A 5 10.74 15.96 2.97
CA VAL A 5 11.44 15.20 1.95
C VAL A 5 11.30 16.01 0.67
N CYS A 6 12.16 17.02 0.53
CA CYS A 6 12.56 17.47 -0.79
C CYS A 6 13.04 16.22 -1.51
N LEU A 7 12.29 15.77 -2.51
CA LEU A 7 12.77 14.88 -3.55
C LEU A 7 13.90 15.64 -4.27
N ARG A 8 15.07 15.71 -3.61
CA ARG A 8 16.31 16.12 -4.24
C ARG A 8 16.61 15.02 -5.22
N CYS A 9 16.48 15.37 -6.50
CA CYS A 9 17.17 14.72 -7.59
C CYS A 9 18.53 14.23 -7.10
N ALA A 10 18.75 12.92 -7.20
CA ALA A 10 20.03 12.29 -6.95
C ALA A 10 21.01 12.79 -8.03
N ALA A 11 21.61 13.96 -7.79
CA ALA A 11 22.81 14.42 -8.47
C ALA A 11 23.98 14.22 -7.48
N PRO A 12 24.93 13.31 -7.79
CA PRO A 12 26.14 13.19 -7.00
C PRO A 12 27.10 14.30 -7.44
N SER A 13 27.23 15.37 -6.65
CA SER A 13 28.32 16.33 -6.81
C SER A 13 28.39 17.25 -5.60
N ASP A 14 29.49 17.13 -4.86
CA ASP A 14 29.90 17.86 -3.66
C ASP A 14 30.06 19.38 -3.84
N ARG A 15 28.99 20.09 -4.20
CA ARG A 15 28.95 21.56 -4.12
C ARG A 15 27.86 22.01 -3.17
N ILE A 16 28.28 22.26 -1.94
CA ILE A 16 27.58 23.17 -1.01
C ILE A 16 27.69 24.56 -1.63
N LEU A 17 26.69 24.95 -2.44
CA LEU A 17 26.57 26.35 -2.84
C LEU A 17 26.04 27.15 -1.63
N PRO A 18 26.69 28.26 -1.25
CA PRO A 18 26.18 29.15 -0.22
C PRO A 18 24.84 29.73 -0.69
N CYS A 19 23.82 29.54 0.14
CA CYS A 19 22.50 30.10 -0.08
C CYS A 19 22.59 31.62 0.09
N ASN A 20 22.84 32.33 -1.01
CA ASN A 20 23.01 33.77 -1.01
C ASN A 20 21.63 34.40 -0.81
N ARG A 21 21.43 34.93 0.40
CA ARG A 21 20.21 35.59 0.89
C ARG A 21 20.06 36.95 0.17
N LEU A 22 19.56 36.91 -1.06
CA LEU A 22 19.03 38.11 -1.72
C LEU A 22 17.64 38.37 -1.12
N GLY A 23 17.49 39.51 -0.44
CA GLY A 23 16.29 39.93 0.28
C GLY A 23 15.11 40.29 -0.63
N GLY A 24 14.62 39.31 -1.40
CA GLY A 24 13.27 39.33 -1.93
C GLY A 24 12.32 38.84 -0.84
N GLU A 25 11.19 39.53 -0.70
CA GLU A 25 10.08 39.11 0.14
C GLU A 25 9.84 37.61 -0.09
N VAL A 26 9.97 36.83 0.99
CA VAL A 26 9.61 35.42 0.97
C VAL A 26 8.10 35.42 0.82
N GLU A 27 7.65 35.46 -0.42
CA GLU A 27 6.29 35.13 -0.82
C GLU A 27 6.08 33.75 -0.21
N SER A 28 5.43 33.77 0.96
CA SER A 28 5.12 32.57 1.70
C SER A 28 4.29 31.79 0.73
N CYS A 29 4.87 30.73 0.15
CA CYS A 29 4.10 29.62 -0.34
C CYS A 29 3.37 29.07 0.88
N THR A 30 2.32 29.77 1.31
CA THR A 30 1.20 29.24 2.06
C THR A 30 0.72 28.11 1.18
N ASP A 31 1.33 26.97 1.44
CA ASP A 31 0.92 25.67 0.97
C ASP A 31 -0.54 25.57 1.37
N MET A 32 -1.44 25.89 0.44
CA MET A 32 -2.87 25.66 0.58
C MET A 32 -3.11 24.16 0.47
N THR A 33 -2.38 23.36 1.24
CA THR A 33 -2.92 22.10 1.71
C THR A 33 -4.08 22.50 2.61
N GLU A 34 -5.26 22.65 2.02
CA GLU A 34 -6.51 22.69 2.76
C GLU A 34 -6.41 21.63 3.87
N GLU A 35 -6.44 22.09 5.12
CA GLU A 35 -6.30 21.22 6.27
C GLU A 35 -7.38 20.15 6.16
N PHE A 36 -6.98 18.88 6.21
CA PHE A 36 -7.89 17.78 6.03
C PHE A 36 -8.87 17.72 7.21
N ASP A 37 -10.08 18.21 6.99
CA ASP A 37 -11.19 18.15 7.94
C ASP A 37 -12.22 17.08 7.51
N PRO A 38 -12.23 15.90 8.16
CA PRO A 38 -13.19 14.85 7.83
C PRO A 38 -14.63 15.22 8.18
N THR A 39 -14.88 16.23 9.03
CA THR A 39 -16.24 16.61 9.45
C THR A 39 -17.00 17.37 8.37
N LEU A 40 -16.29 18.03 7.45
CA LEU A 40 -16.83 18.69 6.27
C LEU A 40 -17.18 17.70 5.16
N ASP A 41 -16.55 16.53 5.16
CA ASP A 41 -16.78 15.47 4.19
C ASP A 41 -18.03 14.66 4.53
N SER A 42 -18.74 14.19 3.49
CA SER A 42 -19.90 13.32 3.70
C SER A 42 -19.47 12.01 4.40
N PRO A 43 -20.30 11.45 5.31
CA PRO A 43 -19.99 10.19 6.00
C PRO A 43 -19.70 9.03 5.02
N ALA A 44 -20.35 9.05 3.85
CA ALA A 44 -20.12 8.09 2.78
C ALA A 44 -18.70 8.19 2.19
N ARG A 45 -18.17 9.41 2.00
CA ARG A 45 -16.80 9.62 1.50
C ARG A 45 -15.76 9.13 2.50
N ASN A 46 -15.96 9.42 3.79
CA ASN A 46 -15.08 8.93 4.85
C ASN A 46 -15.15 7.39 4.97
N ALA A 47 -16.35 6.81 4.87
CA ALA A 47 -16.51 5.37 4.88
C ALA A 47 -15.78 4.73 3.69
N LEU A 48 -15.91 5.30 2.49
CA LEU A 48 -15.20 4.83 1.29
C LEU A 48 -13.68 4.87 1.48
N ARG A 49 -13.13 5.92 2.10
CA ARG A 49 -11.69 5.98 2.43
C ARG A 49 -11.29 4.84 3.36
N VAL A 50 -12.05 4.61 4.43
CA VAL A 50 -11.78 3.50 5.38
C VAL A 50 -11.88 2.14 4.68
N TYR A 51 -12.91 1.90 3.87
CA TYR A 51 -13.05 0.66 3.10
C TYR A 51 -11.92 0.47 2.08
N SER A 52 -11.51 1.52 1.38
CA SER A 52 -10.39 1.47 0.43
C SER A 52 -9.08 1.08 1.11
N HIS A 53 -8.85 1.60 2.33
CA HIS A 53 -7.69 1.21 3.13
C HIS A 53 -7.78 -0.26 3.57
N CYS A 54 -8.95 -0.70 4.04
CA CYS A 54 -9.17 -2.10 4.42
C CYS A 54 -8.95 -3.06 3.24
N LEU A 55 -9.46 -2.73 2.05
CA LEU A 55 -9.18 -3.48 0.81
C LEU A 55 -7.69 -3.57 0.53
N GLN A 56 -6.98 -2.45 0.63
CA GLN A 56 -5.54 -2.41 0.39
C GLN A 56 -4.75 -3.26 1.40
N LYS A 57 -5.12 -3.24 2.69
CA LYS A 57 -4.49 -4.10 3.72
C LYS A 57 -4.79 -5.58 3.49
N GLY A 58 -6.02 -5.91 3.11
CA GLY A 58 -6.39 -7.26 2.71
C GLY A 58 -5.53 -7.77 1.55
N TRP A 59 -5.35 -6.96 0.51
CA TRP A 59 -4.48 -7.27 -0.63
C TRP A 59 -3.02 -7.47 -0.22
N GLN A 60 -2.46 -6.57 0.59
CA GLN A 60 -1.09 -6.67 1.12
C GLN A 60 -0.87 -7.97 1.90
N MET A 61 -1.79 -8.28 2.83
CA MET A 61 -1.74 -9.52 3.62
C MET A 61 -1.88 -10.76 2.74
N GLY A 62 -2.80 -10.72 1.78
CA GLY A 62 -3.02 -11.78 0.80
C GLY A 62 -1.79 -12.09 -0.03
N GLY A 63 -1.08 -11.06 -0.49
CA GLY A 63 0.18 -11.20 -1.19
C GLY A 63 1.26 -11.86 -0.32
N VAL A 64 1.43 -11.38 0.93
CA VAL A 64 2.43 -11.95 1.85
C VAL A 64 2.12 -13.41 2.18
N ILE A 65 0.88 -13.75 2.56
CA ILE A 65 0.48 -15.13 2.87
C ILE A 65 0.56 -16.00 1.61
N GLY A 66 0.10 -15.48 0.47
CA GLY A 66 0.13 -16.15 -0.82
C GLY A 66 1.55 -16.55 -1.22
N CYS A 67 2.51 -15.64 -1.10
CA CYS A 67 3.90 -15.87 -1.49
C CYS A 67 4.72 -16.62 -0.44
N ALA A 68 4.56 -16.33 0.85
CA ALA A 68 5.39 -16.89 1.90
C ALA A 68 4.91 -18.27 2.39
N VAL A 69 3.62 -18.57 2.28
CA VAL A 69 3.02 -19.81 2.82
C VAL A 69 2.42 -20.66 1.70
N VAL A 70 1.47 -20.11 0.95
CA VAL A 70 0.68 -20.89 -0.01
C VAL A 70 1.52 -21.36 -1.20
N ALA A 71 2.33 -20.47 -1.76
CA ALA A 71 3.19 -20.77 -2.90
C ALA A 71 4.18 -21.93 -2.61
N PRO A 72 4.98 -21.90 -1.51
CA PRO A 72 5.84 -23.01 -1.14
C PRO A 72 5.09 -24.33 -0.96
N ILE A 73 3.90 -24.30 -0.33
CA ILE A 73 3.07 -25.50 -0.14
C ILE A 73 2.64 -26.08 -1.49
N VAL A 74 2.18 -25.25 -2.43
CA VAL A 74 1.77 -25.73 -3.77
C VAL A 74 2.96 -26.29 -4.54
N LEU A 75 4.11 -25.60 -4.51
CA LEU A 75 5.33 -26.07 -5.17
C LEU A 75 5.80 -27.40 -4.60
N TYR A 76 5.78 -27.55 -3.27
CA TYR A 76 6.13 -28.80 -2.60
C TYR A 76 5.16 -29.95 -2.97
N ARG A 77 3.85 -29.70 -2.92
CA ARG A 77 2.82 -30.72 -3.21
C ARG A 77 2.73 -31.11 -4.68
N ARG A 78 3.21 -30.25 -5.60
CA ARG A 78 3.21 -30.48 -7.05
C ARG A 78 4.60 -30.77 -7.60
N ARG A 79 5.56 -31.14 -6.74
CA ARG A 79 6.91 -31.50 -7.16
C ARG A 79 6.85 -32.65 -8.18
N GLY A 80 7.47 -32.45 -9.34
CA GLY A 80 7.47 -33.41 -10.46
C GLY A 80 6.32 -33.23 -11.47
N ALA A 81 5.40 -32.30 -11.25
CA ALA A 81 4.38 -31.96 -12.26
C ALA A 81 4.99 -31.08 -13.37
N ALA A 82 4.69 -31.39 -14.64
CA ALA A 82 5.19 -30.64 -15.78
C ALA A 82 4.71 -29.17 -15.83
N ASN A 83 3.53 -28.87 -15.27
CA ASN A 83 2.91 -27.54 -15.32
C ASN A 83 2.36 -27.11 -13.95
N VAL A 84 3.23 -26.62 -13.06
CA VAL A 84 2.83 -26.13 -11.73
C VAL A 84 2.26 -24.71 -11.74
N THR A 85 2.60 -23.90 -12.76
CA THR A 85 2.27 -22.46 -12.82
C THR A 85 0.78 -22.16 -12.70
N PRO A 86 -0.15 -22.83 -13.42
CA PRO A 86 -1.58 -22.52 -13.30
C PRO A 86 -2.13 -22.86 -11.91
N ALA A 87 -1.65 -23.92 -11.28
CA ALA A 87 -2.06 -24.29 -9.93
C ALA A 87 -1.56 -23.28 -8.89
N LEU A 88 -0.31 -22.81 -9.05
CA LEU A 88 0.29 -21.80 -8.20
C LEU A 88 -0.45 -20.46 -8.30
N VAL A 89 -0.66 -19.97 -9.52
CA VAL A 89 -1.40 -18.73 -9.80
C VAL A 89 -2.80 -18.79 -9.22
N ASN A 90 -3.55 -19.87 -9.45
CA ASN A 90 -4.89 -19.99 -8.90
C ASN A 90 -4.92 -20.06 -7.37
N ALA A 91 -3.92 -20.69 -6.74
CA ALA A 91 -3.84 -20.76 -5.29
C ALA A 91 -3.58 -19.36 -4.69
N VAL A 92 -2.59 -18.63 -5.20
CA VAL A 92 -2.28 -17.26 -4.76
C VAL A 92 -3.47 -16.34 -5.00
N TYR A 93 -4.08 -16.38 -6.19
CA TYR A 93 -5.29 -15.63 -6.52
C TYR A 93 -6.41 -15.82 -5.48
N ARG A 94 -6.73 -17.08 -5.15
CA ARG A 94 -7.78 -17.40 -4.16
C ARG A 94 -7.42 -16.89 -2.77
N THR A 95 -6.15 -16.98 -2.36
CA THR A 95 -5.68 -16.45 -1.08
C THR A 95 -5.80 -14.93 -1.02
N VAL A 96 -5.45 -14.22 -2.09
CA VAL A 96 -5.57 -12.75 -2.15
C VAL A 96 -7.03 -12.33 -2.06
N LEU A 97 -7.92 -12.98 -2.80
CA LEU A 97 -9.35 -12.68 -2.73
C LEU A 97 -9.96 -13.00 -1.36
N SER A 98 -9.63 -14.16 -0.78
CA SER A 98 -10.21 -14.55 0.51
C SER A 98 -9.73 -13.65 1.64
N THR A 99 -8.44 -13.31 1.69
CA THR A 99 -7.89 -12.38 2.69
C THR A 99 -8.44 -10.97 2.52
N THR A 100 -8.62 -10.50 1.27
CA THR A 100 -9.26 -9.21 0.99
C THR A 100 -10.71 -9.19 1.44
N ALA A 101 -11.48 -10.24 1.13
CA ALA A 101 -12.87 -10.35 1.56
C ALA A 101 -13.00 -10.40 3.09
N VAL A 102 -12.16 -11.18 3.77
CA VAL A 102 -12.13 -11.25 5.24
C VAL A 102 -11.75 -9.89 5.84
N SER A 103 -10.78 -9.18 5.26
CA SER A 103 -10.38 -7.85 5.74
C SER A 103 -11.52 -6.84 5.64
N VAL A 104 -12.25 -6.82 4.51
CA VAL A 104 -13.43 -5.96 4.34
C VAL A 104 -14.55 -6.34 5.30
N ALA A 105 -14.82 -7.64 5.50
CA ALA A 105 -15.83 -8.10 6.43
C ALA A 105 -15.52 -7.68 7.87
N LEU A 106 -14.27 -7.83 8.32
CA LEU A 106 -13.82 -7.37 9.64
C LEU A 106 -13.91 -5.85 9.77
N CYS A 107 -13.58 -5.12 8.70
CA CYS A 107 -13.71 -3.67 8.63
C CYS A 107 -15.19 -3.24 8.79
N ALA A 108 -16.10 -3.87 8.04
CA ALA A 108 -17.53 -3.61 8.13
C ALA A 108 -18.09 -3.95 9.51
N ALA A 109 -17.74 -5.11 10.07
CA ALA A 109 -18.15 -5.51 11.43
C ALA A 109 -17.63 -4.51 12.49
N ARG A 110 -16.42 -3.98 12.30
CA ARG A 110 -15.86 -2.98 13.20
C ARG A 110 -16.57 -1.62 13.10
N LEU A 111 -17.02 -1.22 11.91
CA LEU A 111 -17.81 0.01 11.74
C LEU A 111 -19.24 -0.17 12.26
N ALA A 112 -19.86 -1.33 12.03
CA ALA A 112 -21.20 -1.65 12.51
C ALA A 112 -21.29 -1.77 14.04
N SER A 113 -20.18 -2.05 14.71
CA SER A 113 -20.11 -2.08 16.18
C SER A 113 -19.81 -0.71 16.81
N SER A 114 -19.68 0.37 16.02
CA SER A 114 -19.48 1.71 16.55
C SER A 114 -20.82 2.28 17.06
N PRO A 115 -20.88 2.83 18.30
CA PRO A 115 -22.12 3.39 18.85
C PRO A 115 -22.59 4.62 18.05
N ASP A 116 -21.65 5.38 17.50
CA ASP A 116 -21.90 6.42 16.51
C ASP A 116 -21.10 6.09 15.24
N PHE A 117 -21.82 5.78 14.16
CA PHE A 117 -21.22 5.44 12.87
C PHE A 117 -20.47 6.63 12.27
N LYS A 118 -21.02 7.85 12.35
CA LYS A 118 -20.42 9.04 11.74
C LYS A 118 -19.11 9.39 12.44
N ALA A 119 -19.15 9.57 13.76
CA ALA A 119 -17.96 9.90 14.53
C ALA A 119 -16.88 8.80 14.42
N GLY A 120 -17.27 7.53 14.43
CA GLY A 120 -16.33 6.40 14.31
C GLY A 120 -15.64 6.31 12.95
N VAL A 121 -16.33 6.72 11.87
CA VAL A 121 -15.76 6.77 10.52
C VAL A 121 -14.87 8.00 10.33
N GLU A 122 -15.25 9.15 10.88
CA GLU A 122 -14.45 10.39 10.86
C GLU A 122 -13.12 10.23 11.60
N ASP A 123 -13.12 9.68 12.81
CA ASP A 123 -11.89 9.41 13.58
C ASP A 123 -10.93 8.50 12.81
N ARG A 124 -11.46 7.43 12.20
CA ARG A 124 -10.64 6.52 11.40
C ARG A 124 -10.08 7.19 10.16
N ALA A 125 -10.89 7.96 9.44
CA ALA A 125 -10.45 8.70 8.26
C ALA A 125 -9.34 9.71 8.61
N TYR A 126 -9.50 10.44 9.72
CA TYR A 126 -8.49 11.34 10.26
C TYR A 126 -7.17 10.62 10.53
N ARG A 127 -7.21 9.53 11.31
CA ARG A 127 -6.01 8.77 11.68
C ARG A 127 -5.31 8.14 10.48
N LEU A 128 -6.07 7.72 9.47
CA LEU A 128 -5.51 7.18 8.23
C LEU A 128 -4.79 8.26 7.42
N HIS A 129 -5.35 9.47 7.35
CA HIS A 129 -4.74 10.57 6.60
C HIS A 129 -3.36 10.96 7.16
N TYR A 130 -3.26 11.09 8.49
CA TYR A 130 -2.04 11.57 9.15
C TYR A 130 -0.98 10.48 9.43
N ASN A 131 -1.24 9.21 9.10
CA ASN A 131 -0.29 8.13 9.34
C ASN A 131 0.77 8.01 8.23
N GLN A 132 1.85 8.79 8.36
CA GLN A 132 2.96 8.84 7.39
C GLN A 132 3.64 7.47 7.18
N GLY A 133 3.76 6.68 8.26
CA GLY A 133 4.34 5.33 8.16
C GLY A 133 3.51 4.41 7.26
N GLN A 134 2.19 4.43 7.43
CA GLN A 134 1.27 3.67 6.58
C GLN A 134 1.28 4.17 5.13
N ASN A 135 1.26 5.49 4.91
CA ASN A 135 1.31 6.08 3.57
C ASN A 135 2.55 5.62 2.79
N ARG A 136 3.71 5.54 3.48
CA ARG A 136 4.95 5.06 2.86
C ARG A 136 4.88 3.57 2.51
N VAL A 137 4.41 2.71 3.41
CA VAL A 137 4.21 1.27 3.11
C VAL A 137 3.26 1.10 1.92
N ASP A 138 2.19 1.87 1.91
CA ASP A 138 1.14 1.82 0.90
C ASP A 138 1.65 2.26 -0.48
N LEU A 139 2.52 3.27 -0.53
CA LEU A 139 3.21 3.67 -1.76
C LEU A 139 4.07 2.53 -2.33
N PHE A 140 4.94 1.93 -1.51
CA PHE A 140 5.80 0.82 -1.93
C PHE A 140 4.98 -0.38 -2.42
N SER A 141 3.90 -0.70 -1.71
CA SER A 141 2.99 -1.79 -2.08
C SER A 141 2.25 -1.51 -3.39
N LYS A 142 1.80 -0.27 -3.63
CA LYS A 142 1.15 0.13 -4.89
C LYS A 142 2.11 0.04 -6.08
N VAL A 143 3.33 0.58 -5.92
CA VAL A 143 4.39 0.48 -6.93
C VAL A 143 4.72 -0.98 -7.21
N GLY A 144 4.92 -1.79 -6.18
CA GLY A 144 5.14 -3.23 -6.32
C GLY A 144 3.99 -3.94 -7.04
N THR A 145 2.74 -3.61 -6.69
CA THR A 145 1.55 -4.15 -7.36
C THR A 145 1.53 -3.83 -8.85
N ALA A 146 1.82 -2.58 -9.21
CA ALA A 146 1.86 -2.15 -10.60
C ALA A 146 2.95 -2.91 -11.38
N VAL A 147 4.18 -2.95 -10.83
CA VAL A 147 5.31 -3.66 -11.47
C VAL A 147 5.02 -5.15 -11.64
N GLY A 148 4.52 -5.81 -10.59
CA GLY A 148 4.19 -7.23 -10.63
C GLY A 148 3.04 -7.55 -11.60
N GLY A 149 1.99 -6.74 -11.61
CA GLY A 149 0.88 -6.89 -12.54
C GLY A 149 1.29 -6.70 -13.99
N THR A 150 2.09 -5.66 -14.28
CA THR A 150 2.65 -5.44 -15.63
C THR A 150 3.57 -6.58 -16.06
N ALA A 151 4.43 -7.09 -15.17
CA ALA A 151 5.27 -8.24 -15.47
C ALA A 151 4.44 -9.49 -15.83
N ALA A 152 3.32 -9.75 -15.14
CA ALA A 152 2.42 -10.84 -15.50
C ALA A 152 1.85 -10.70 -16.92
N LEU A 153 1.47 -9.49 -17.34
CA LEU A 153 0.95 -9.27 -18.69
C LEU A 153 2.00 -9.56 -19.78
N LEU A 154 3.29 -9.36 -19.47
CA LEU A 154 4.39 -9.57 -20.43
C LEU A 154 4.88 -11.02 -20.47
N PHE A 155 4.85 -11.72 -19.33
CA PHE A 155 5.53 -13.03 -19.20
C PHE A 155 4.62 -14.21 -18.91
N LEU A 156 3.34 -13.99 -18.58
CA LEU A 156 2.39 -15.05 -18.26
C LEU A 156 1.21 -15.04 -19.24
N PRO A 157 0.52 -16.18 -19.43
CA PRO A 157 -0.73 -16.21 -20.18
C PRO A 157 -1.73 -15.19 -19.62
N ALA A 158 -2.23 -14.32 -20.50
CA ALA A 158 -3.13 -13.22 -20.15
C ALA A 158 -4.38 -13.76 -19.45
N SER A 159 -4.40 -13.64 -18.12
CA SER A 159 -5.52 -14.06 -17.28
C SER A 159 -5.60 -13.14 -16.07
N ALA A 160 -6.83 -12.86 -15.62
CA ALA A 160 -7.05 -12.05 -14.42
C ALA A 160 -6.34 -12.64 -13.20
N ALA A 161 -6.33 -13.97 -13.07
CA ALA A 161 -5.65 -14.66 -11.98
C ALA A 161 -4.13 -14.43 -12.00
N ALA A 162 -3.48 -14.45 -13.17
CA ALA A 162 -2.05 -14.18 -13.30
C ALA A 162 -1.72 -12.73 -12.91
N VAL A 163 -2.49 -11.75 -13.42
CA VAL A 163 -2.28 -10.33 -13.12
C VAL A 163 -2.49 -10.04 -11.63
N VAL A 164 -3.56 -10.55 -11.04
CA VAL A 164 -3.85 -10.38 -9.61
C VAL A 164 -2.78 -11.05 -8.74
N SER A 165 -2.39 -12.28 -9.06
CA SER A 165 -1.39 -13.00 -8.26
C SER A 165 -0.02 -12.36 -8.33
N ALA A 166 0.42 -11.94 -9.53
CA ALA A 166 1.69 -11.27 -9.70
C ALA A 166 1.69 -9.86 -9.11
N GLY A 167 0.57 -9.13 -9.22
CA GLY A 167 0.38 -7.86 -8.52
C GLY A 167 0.45 -8.02 -7.00
N ALA A 168 -0.19 -9.05 -6.44
CA ALA A 168 -0.10 -9.34 -5.02
C ALA A 168 1.31 -9.75 -4.58
N ALA A 169 2.02 -10.54 -5.40
CA ALA A 169 3.42 -10.86 -5.16
C ALA A 169 4.30 -9.60 -5.18
N GLY A 170 4.10 -8.74 -6.17
CA GLY A 170 4.75 -7.43 -6.25
C GLY A 170 4.45 -6.55 -5.03
N ALA A 171 3.22 -6.56 -4.53
CA ALA A 171 2.83 -5.87 -3.30
C ALA A 171 3.64 -6.39 -2.09
N ALA A 172 3.80 -7.71 -1.96
CA ALA A 172 4.57 -8.34 -0.89
C ALA A 172 6.06 -7.95 -0.97
N PHE A 173 6.66 -7.96 -2.17
CA PHE A 173 8.02 -7.45 -2.37
C PHE A 173 8.14 -5.95 -2.06
N GLY A 174 7.12 -5.16 -2.38
CA GLY A 174 7.06 -3.75 -2.00
C GLY A 174 7.10 -3.55 -0.49
N VAL A 175 6.36 -4.37 0.28
CA VAL A 175 6.41 -4.35 1.76
C VAL A 175 7.80 -4.71 2.26
N LEU A 176 8.45 -5.74 1.70
CA LEU A 176 9.82 -6.11 2.07
C LEU A 176 10.82 -4.99 1.75
N ALA A 177 10.69 -4.34 0.59
CA ALA A 177 11.51 -3.21 0.20
C ALA A 177 11.31 -1.99 1.11
N HIS A 178 10.08 -1.75 1.59
CA HIS A 178 9.81 -0.74 2.60
C HIS A 178 10.57 -1.02 3.91
N ILE A 179 10.50 -2.27 4.41
CA ILE A 179 11.19 -2.68 5.64
C ILE A 179 12.70 -2.53 5.47
N ALA A 180 13.25 -2.99 4.34
CA ALA A 180 14.68 -2.92 4.06
C ALA A 180 15.20 -1.47 3.93
N SER A 181 14.35 -0.54 3.46
CA SER A 181 14.71 0.88 3.29
C SER A 181 14.31 1.76 4.47
N ALA A 182 13.70 1.21 5.53
CA ALA A 182 13.30 2.01 6.68
C ALA A 182 14.53 2.60 7.39
N PRO A 183 14.54 3.91 7.71
CA PRO A 183 15.63 4.51 8.47
C PRO A 183 15.72 3.82 9.83
N LYS A 184 16.92 3.39 10.21
CA LYS A 184 17.17 2.84 11.55
C LYS A 184 16.84 3.95 12.56
N SER A 185 15.86 3.73 13.44
CA SER A 185 15.63 4.70 14.51
C SER A 185 16.90 4.72 15.35
N GLN A 186 17.51 5.90 15.52
CA GLN A 186 18.58 6.06 16.47
C GLN A 186 17.96 5.94 17.86
N SER A 187 18.00 4.73 18.40
CA SER A 187 17.63 4.40 19.78
C SER A 187 18.75 4.78 20.74
#